data_AF-A0A179EPD6-F1
#
_entry.id   AF-A0A179EPD6-F1
#
_cell.length_a   1.000
_cell.length_b   1.000
_cell.length_c   1.000
_cell.angle_alpha   90.00
_cell.angle_beta   90.00
_cell.angle_gamma   90.00
#
_symmetry.space_group_name_H-M   'P 1'
#
loop_
_entity.id
_entity.type
_entity.pdbx_description
1 polymer ?
#
loop_
_entity_poly.entity_id
_entity_poly.type
_entity_poly.pdbx_seq_one_letter_code
_entity_poly.pdbx_strand_id
1 'polypeptide(L)' 'MITLNDQFIRSLRRHRADLILTKNDAAKLIGINRKTYVKIENGSKESIRASTYQKLVNWLLNDLKI' A
#
# COMPACT_ATOMS: atom_id res chain seq x y z
N MET A 1 -2.13 -14.42 -8.16
CA MET A 1 -1.20 -13.37 -7.66
C MET A 1 -1.43 -12.13 -8.50
N ILE A 2 -1.33 -10.94 -7.92
CA ILE A 2 -1.54 -9.67 -8.64
C ILE A 2 -0.20 -8.98 -8.80
N THR A 3 0.14 -8.62 -10.03
CA THR A 3 1.35 -7.85 -10.36
C THR A 3 1.11 -6.39 -10.04
N LEU A 4 2.08 -5.76 -9.37
CA LEU A 4 2.02 -4.35 -9.05
C LEU A 4 2.69 -3.55 -10.16
N ASN A 5 2.00 -2.55 -10.69
CA ASN A 5 2.60 -1.59 -11.59
C ASN A 5 3.13 -0.37 -10.82
N ASP A 6 4.04 0.35 -11.47
CA ASP A 6 4.70 1.52 -10.90
C ASP A 6 3.74 2.63 -10.47
N GLN A 7 2.66 2.84 -11.23
CA GLN A 7 1.68 3.88 -10.94
C GLN A 7 0.96 3.58 -9.63
N PHE A 8 0.55 2.34 -9.41
CA PHE A 8 -0.09 1.90 -8.17
C PHE A 8 0.85 2.08 -6.96
N ILE A 9 2.13 1.70 -7.10
CA ILE A 9 3.11 1.87 -6.04
C ILE A 9 3.33 3.36 -5.72
N ARG A 10 3.37 4.23 -6.75
CA ARG A 10 3.45 5.68 -6.55
C ARG A 10 2.23 6.24 -5.82
N SER A 11 1.03 5.76 -6.12
CA SER A 11 -0.19 6.18 -5.40
C SER A 11 -0.12 5.83 -3.92
N LEU A 12 0.36 4.63 -3.56
CA LEU A 12 0.57 4.25 -2.16
C LEU A 12 1.54 5.19 -1.43
N ARG A 13 2.67 5.51 -2.08
CA ARG A 13 3.67 6.42 -1.48
C ARG A 13 3.11 7.84 -1.25
N ARG A 14 2.33 8.35 -2.19
CA ARG A 14 1.70 9.68 -2.11
C ARG A 14 0.66 9.71 -1.00
N HIS A 15 -0.30 8.80 -1.03
CA HIS A 15 -1.34 8.72 0.00
C HIS A 15 -0.75 8.54 1.41
N ARG A 16 0.33 7.77 1.55
CA ARG A 16 1.07 7.70 2.83
C ARG A 16 1.64 9.05 3.26
N ALA A 17 2.23 9.80 2.32
CA ALA A 17 2.84 11.09 2.59
C ALA A 17 1.78 12.15 2.92
N ASP A 18 0.64 12.13 2.23
CA ASP A 18 -0.51 13.01 2.47
C ASP A 18 -1.05 12.84 3.90
N LEU A 19 -1.06 11.59 4.39
CA LEU A 19 -1.45 11.26 5.77
C LEU A 19 -0.31 11.41 6.80
N ILE A 20 0.90 11.82 6.38
CA ILE A 20 2.09 11.97 7.23
C ILE A 20 2.41 10.69 8.02
N LEU A 21 2.25 9.53 7.38
CA LEU A 21 2.44 8.22 8.02
C LEU A 21 3.84 7.66 7.80
N THR A 22 4.40 7.03 8.83
CA THR A 22 5.56 6.15 8.64
C THR A 22 5.14 4.88 7.89
N LYS A 23 6.09 4.17 7.27
CA LYS A 23 5.83 2.86 6.65
C LYS A 23 5.29 1.82 7.64
N ASN A 24 5.57 2.00 8.93
CA ASN A 24 5.06 1.13 9.99
C ASN A 24 3.58 1.39 10.26
N ASP A 25 3.20 2.66 10.37
CA ASP A 25 1.84 3.07 10.70
C ASP A 25 0.89 2.77 9.54
N ALA A 26 1.32 3.05 8.31
CA ALA A 26 0.59 2.64 7.11
C ALA A 26 0.34 1.11 7.10
N ALA A 27 1.38 0.29 7.34
CA ALA A 27 1.23 -1.16 7.37
C ALA A 27 0.24 -1.63 8.45
N LYS A 28 0.26 -1.01 9.64
CA LYS A 28 -0.70 -1.29 10.72
C LYS A 28 -2.12 -0.92 10.31
N LEU A 29 -2.32 0.28 9.77
CA LEU A 29 -3.63 0.78 9.33
C LEU A 29 -4.23 -0.10 8.21
N ILE A 30 -3.42 -0.50 7.24
CA ILE A 30 -3.83 -1.39 6.14
C ILE A 30 -4.06 -2.82 6.64
N GLY A 31 -3.51 -3.19 7.80
CA GLY A 31 -3.58 -4.54 8.35
C GLY A 31 -2.74 -5.55 7.56
N ILE A 32 -1.50 -5.18 7.23
CA ILE A 32 -0.52 -6.05 6.56
C ILE A 32 0.85 -6.01 7.24
N ASN A 33 1.70 -7.00 6.96
CA ASN A 33 3.02 -7.06 7.57
C ASN A 33 3.90 -5.89 7.09
N ARG A 34 4.55 -5.19 8.03
CA ARG A 34 5.47 -4.06 7.75
C ARG A 34 6.51 -4.39 6.68
N LYS A 35 7.20 -5.54 6.78
CA LYS A 35 8.24 -5.93 5.81
C LYS A 35 7.64 -6.07 4.40
N THR A 36 6.39 -6.51 4.32
CA THR A 36 5.67 -6.61 3.03
C THR A 36 5.37 -5.23 2.47
N TYR A 37 4.83 -4.32 3.28
CA TYR A 37 4.56 -2.94 2.85
C TYR A 37 5.82 -2.22 2.38
N VAL A 38 6.93 -2.34 3.13
CA VAL A 38 8.22 -1.75 2.75
C VAL A 38 8.71 -2.26 1.39
N LYS A 39 8.63 -3.58 1.13
CA LYS A 39 9.04 -4.13 -0.17
C LYS A 39 8.15 -3.66 -1.32
N ILE A 40 6.84 -3.52 -1.08
CA ILE A 40 5.88 -2.98 -2.06
C ILE A 40 6.24 -1.54 -2.40
N GLU A 41 6.34 -0.66 -1.39
CA GLU A 41 6.70 0.73 -1.62
C GLU A 41 8.12 0.91 -2.17
N ASN A 42 9.04 -0.02 -1.95
CA ASN A 42 10.38 0.07 -2.54
C ASN A 42 10.42 -0.51 -3.96
N GLY A 43 9.34 -1.09 -4.47
CA GLY A 43 9.31 -1.75 -5.79
C GLY A 43 10.02 -3.10 -5.83
N SER A 44 10.51 -3.62 -4.69
CA SER A 44 11.21 -4.90 -4.61
C SER A 44 10.29 -6.11 -4.43
N LYS A 45 8.98 -5.92 -4.65
CA LYS A 45 7.97 -6.98 -4.65
C LYS A 45 7.05 -6.82 -5.85
N GLU A 46 7.33 -7.63 -6.88
CA GLU A 46 6.64 -7.59 -8.17
C GLU A 46 5.19 -8.08 -8.10
N SER A 47 4.89 -9.02 -7.20
CA SER A 47 3.55 -9.57 -7.04
C SER A 47 3.15 -9.85 -5.60
N ILE A 48 1.83 -9.73 -5.34
CA ILE A 48 1.21 -9.93 -4.03
C ILE A 48 -0.05 -10.80 -4.13
N ARG A 49 -0.52 -11.30 -2.97
CA ARG A 49 -1.79 -12.02 -2.88
C ARG A 49 -2.95 -11.06 -3.13
N ALA A 50 -4.04 -11.56 -3.71
CA ALA A 50 -5.23 -10.76 -3.99
C ALA A 50 -5.81 -10.11 -2.72
N SER A 51 -5.78 -10.81 -1.59
CA SER A 51 -6.22 -10.26 -0.29
C SER A 51 -5.37 -9.07 0.18
N THR A 52 -4.05 -9.09 -0.07
CA THR A 52 -3.17 -7.94 0.21
C THR A 52 -3.46 -6.78 -0.72
N TYR A 53 -3.68 -7.06 -2.01
CA TYR A 53 -4.03 -6.04 -2.99
C TYR A 53 -5.35 -5.35 -2.64
N GLN A 54 -6.38 -6.11 -2.28
CA GLN A 54 -7.67 -5.56 -1.88
C GLN A 54 -7.55 -4.62 -0.68
N LYS A 55 -6.75 -4.97 0.33
CA LYS A 55 -6.50 -4.08 1.48
C LYS A 55 -5.84 -2.77 1.07
N LEU A 56 -4.88 -2.83 0.14
CA LEU A 56 -4.18 -1.63 -0.37
C LEU A 56 -5.13 -0.75 -1.19
N VAL A 57 -5.95 -1.34 -2.05
CA VAL A 57 -6.98 -0.62 -2.82
C VAL A 57 -8.00 0.02 -1.88
N ASN A 58 -8.53 -0.72 -0.91
CA ASN A 58 -9.48 -0.19 0.07
C ASN A 58 -8.89 0.98 0.85
N TRP A 59 -7.61 0.91 1.21
CA TRP A 59 -6.94 2.01 1.89
C TRP A 59 -6.89 3.27 1.02
N LEU A 60 -6.50 3.14 -0.26
CA LEU A 60 -6.50 4.25 -1.22
C LEU A 60 -7.91 4.81 -1.49
N LEU A 61 -8.94 3.97 -1.49
CA LEU A 61 -10.32 4.40 -1.73
C LEU A 61 -11.00 5.01 -0.50
N ASN A 62 -10.59 4.64 0.72
CA ASN A 62 -11.17 5.20 1.94
C ASN A 62 -10.84 6.69 2.11
N ASP A 63 -9.80 7.19 1.44
CA ASP A 63 -9.51 8.63 1.32
C ASP A 63 -10.58 9.40 0.52
N LEU A 64 -11.34 8.72 -0.35
CA LEU A 64 -12.37 9.31 -1.20
C LEU A 64 -13.74 9.43 -0.52
N LYS A 65 -13.86 9.03 0.75
CA LYS A 65 -15.11 9.10 1.52
C LYS A 65 -15.25 10.39 2.35
N ILE A 66 -14.60 11.46 1.91
CA ILE A 66 -14.73 12.81 2.47
C ILE A 66 -15.98 13.48 1.88
#